data_AF-R7HNS7-F1
#
_entry.id   AF-R7HNS7-F1
#
_cell.length_a   1.000
_cell.length_b   1.000
_cell.length_c   1.000
_cell.angle_alpha   90.00
_cell.angle_beta   90.00
_cell.angle_gamma   90.00
#
_symmetry.space_group_name_H-M   'P 1'
#
loop_
_entity.id
_entity.type
_entity.pdbx_description
1 polymer ?
#
loop_
_entity_poly.entity_id
_entity_poly.type
_entity_poly.pdbx_seq_one_letter_code
_entity_poly.pdbx_strand_id
1 'polypeptide(L)'
;MKYTVEQVRQMTWSQWNDAMAKELNEAGFRARGYNPELRRWENNRELYKADPSDPTIFILGTVDGAPEYEHLKKVGLLNNGRCPMCGEPIYGNPGRFTSGYDYNAHFQICQNCVNKGRRTSVNPANRRGCIIALLFLPYYLIKGLF
;
A
#
# COMPACT_ATOMS: atom_id res chain seq x y z
N MET A 1 -18.73 8.47 5.21
CA MET A 1 -17.49 8.17 5.96
C MET A 1 -17.71 8.55 7.41
N LYS A 2 -17.16 7.78 8.35
CA LYS A 2 -17.25 8.00 9.80
C LYS A 2 -16.18 8.98 10.29
N TYR A 3 -15.00 8.96 9.68
CA TYR A 3 -13.85 9.81 10.02
C TYR A 3 -13.63 10.88 8.96
N THR A 4 -13.40 12.13 9.38
CA THR A 4 -13.04 13.24 8.47
C THR A 4 -11.54 13.29 8.21
N VAL A 5 -11.13 14.01 7.16
CA VAL A 5 -9.71 14.21 6.81
C VAL A 5 -8.97 14.87 7.97
N GLU A 6 -9.57 15.90 8.57
CA GLU A 6 -8.99 16.67 9.68
C GLU A 6 -8.76 15.77 10.90
N GLN A 7 -9.74 14.92 11.25
CA GLN A 7 -9.63 13.97 12.36
C GLN A 7 -8.46 13.00 12.13
N VAL A 8 -8.38 12.38 10.95
CA VAL A 8 -7.32 11.40 10.64
C VAL A 8 -5.93 12.05 10.65
N ARG A 9 -5.81 13.29 10.17
CA ARG A 9 -4.55 14.04 10.17
C ARG A 9 -4.07 14.40 11.58
N GLN A 10 -4.99 14.65 12.52
CA GLN A 10 -4.67 15.01 13.90
C GLN A 10 -4.35 13.79 14.78
N MET A 11 -4.74 12.58 14.38
CA MET A 11 -4.42 11.37 15.13
C MET A 11 -2.91 11.13 15.20
N THR A 12 -2.44 10.65 16.35
CA THR A 12 -1.13 10.00 16.43
C THR A 12 -1.19 8.67 15.68
N TRP A 13 -0.02 8.08 15.40
CA TRP A 13 0.02 6.79 14.72
C TRP A 13 -0.68 5.67 15.50
N SER A 14 -0.47 5.64 16.83
CA SER A 14 -1.16 4.70 17.72
C SER A 14 -2.67 4.88 17.64
N GLN A 15 -3.17 6.11 17.81
CA GLN A 15 -4.61 6.39 17.75
C GLN A 15 -5.23 5.98 16.42
N TRP A 16 -4.52 6.23 15.32
CA TRP A 16 -5.00 5.87 14.00
C TRP A 16 -5.04 4.35 13.80
N ASN A 17 -4.01 3.63 14.24
CA ASN A 17 -3.99 2.17 14.19
C ASN A 17 -5.05 1.54 15.10
N ASP A 18 -5.22 2.06 16.31
CA ASP A 18 -6.23 1.59 17.26
C ASP A 18 -7.64 1.79 16.69
N ALA A 19 -7.89 2.93 16.04
CA ALA A 19 -9.13 3.18 15.32
C ALA A 19 -9.34 2.15 14.18
N MET A 20 -8.31 1.90 13.36
CA MET A 20 -8.40 0.91 12.28
C MET A 20 -8.66 -0.51 12.81
N ALA A 21 -7.92 -0.95 13.83
CA ALA A 21 -8.11 -2.24 14.47
C ALA A 21 -9.53 -2.39 15.04
N LYS A 22 -10.05 -1.33 15.70
CA LYS A 22 -11.40 -1.31 16.25
C LYS A 22 -12.45 -1.48 15.15
N GLU A 23 -12.41 -0.67 14.09
CA GLU A 23 -13.39 -0.77 12.99
C GLU A 23 -13.36 -2.16 12.33
N LEU A 24 -12.17 -2.72 12.09
CA LEU A 24 -12.04 -4.06 11.52
C LEU A 24 -12.64 -5.14 12.43
N ASN A 25 -12.33 -5.10 13.71
CA ASN A 25 -12.85 -6.07 14.68
C ASN A 25 -14.38 -5.98 14.83
N GLU A 26 -14.93 -4.76 14.88
CA GLU A 26 -16.37 -4.49 14.96
C GLU A 26 -17.11 -4.94 13.69
N ALA A 27 -16.49 -4.82 12.53
CA ALA A 27 -17.03 -5.31 11.25
C ALA A 27 -16.90 -6.84 11.07
N GLY A 28 -16.30 -7.54 12.04
CA GLY A 28 -16.17 -9.00 12.04
C GLY A 28 -14.92 -9.54 11.35
N PHE A 29 -14.03 -8.68 10.84
CA PHE A 29 -12.75 -9.11 10.30
C PHE A 29 -11.82 -9.62 11.40
N ARG A 30 -10.91 -10.52 11.04
CA ARG A 30 -9.96 -11.14 11.97
C ARG A 30 -8.58 -11.23 11.32
N ALA A 31 -7.56 -10.96 12.10
CA ALA A 31 -6.17 -11.05 11.69
C ALA A 31 -5.72 -12.52 11.58
N ARG A 32 -4.63 -12.72 10.86
CA ARG A 32 -3.89 -13.99 10.88
C ARG A 32 -3.32 -14.25 12.28
N GLY A 33 -3.47 -15.46 12.79
CA GLY A 33 -3.01 -15.86 14.12
C GLY A 33 -2.40 -17.26 14.13
N TYR A 34 -1.50 -17.54 15.07
CA TYR A 34 -0.81 -18.83 15.15
C TYR A 34 -1.62 -19.84 15.97
N ASN A 35 -2.05 -20.92 15.33
CA ASN A 35 -2.75 -22.02 15.99
C ASN A 35 -1.74 -22.99 16.63
N PRO A 36 -1.67 -23.07 17.98
CA PRO A 36 -0.72 -23.94 18.67
C PRO A 36 -1.11 -25.43 18.57
N GLU A 37 -2.40 -25.75 18.46
CA GLU A 37 -2.89 -27.13 18.36
C GLU A 37 -2.51 -27.73 17.01
N LEU A 38 -2.71 -26.96 15.94
CA LEU A 38 -2.39 -27.36 14.57
C LEU A 38 -0.97 -26.97 14.14
N ARG A 39 -0.21 -26.29 15.01
CA ARG A 39 1.14 -25.78 14.80
C ARG A 39 1.32 -25.01 13.49
N ARG A 40 0.34 -24.16 13.14
CA ARG A 40 0.33 -23.41 11.87
C ARG A 40 -0.33 -22.05 12.01
N TRP A 41 0.02 -21.13 11.12
CA TRP A 41 -0.67 -19.85 11.01
C TRP A 41 -1.97 -19.98 10.22
N GLU A 42 -3.05 -19.42 10.75
CA GLU A 42 -4.38 -19.44 10.15
C GLU A 42 -4.89 -18.02 9.95
N ASN A 43 -5.52 -17.78 8.80
CA ASN A 43 -6.19 -16.51 8.53
C ASN A 43 -7.49 -16.43 9.36
N ASN A 44 -7.98 -15.21 9.58
CA ASN A 44 -9.25 -14.96 10.25
C ASN A 44 -9.37 -15.53 11.69
N ARG A 45 -8.28 -15.55 12.47
CA ARG A 45 -8.26 -16.19 13.79
C ARG A 45 -8.28 -15.22 14.94
N GLU A 46 -7.45 -14.18 14.90
CA GLU A 46 -7.24 -13.28 16.03
C GLU A 46 -7.89 -11.92 15.80
N LEU A 47 -8.07 -11.16 16.88
CA LEU A 47 -8.46 -9.76 16.75
C LEU A 47 -7.29 -8.95 16.21
N TYR A 48 -7.58 -7.98 15.34
CA TYR A 48 -6.62 -6.98 14.95
C TYR A 48 -6.17 -6.19 16.19
N LYS A 49 -4.84 -6.02 16.31
CA LYS A 49 -4.21 -5.24 17.37
C LYS A 49 -3.06 -4.44 16.77
N ALA A 50 -2.96 -3.18 17.15
CA ALA A 50 -1.79 -2.38 16.81
C ALA A 50 -0.61 -2.84 17.68
N ASP A 51 0.55 -3.07 17.05
CA ASP A 51 1.79 -3.26 17.79
C ASP A 51 2.30 -1.88 18.24
N PRO A 52 2.38 -1.59 19.55
CA PRO A 52 2.88 -0.32 20.04
C PRO A 52 4.39 -0.14 19.80
N SER A 53 5.14 -1.22 19.58
CA SER A 53 6.58 -1.19 19.34
C SER A 53 6.96 -0.83 17.90
N ASP A 54 6.10 -1.19 16.94
CA ASP A 54 6.21 -0.77 15.54
C ASP A 54 4.84 -0.42 14.96
N PRO A 55 4.35 0.80 15.21
CA PRO A 55 3.04 1.21 14.70
C PRO A 55 3.03 1.36 13.16
N THR A 56 4.19 1.43 12.50
CA THR A 56 4.24 1.63 11.04
C THR A 56 3.84 0.39 10.25
N ILE A 57 3.93 -0.80 10.87
CA ILE A 57 3.67 -2.07 10.19
C ILE A 57 2.19 -2.43 10.10
N PHE A 58 1.30 -1.78 10.85
CA PHE A 58 -0.09 -2.24 10.99
C PHE A 58 -0.80 -2.42 9.64
N ILE A 59 -0.79 -1.40 8.78
CA ILE A 59 -1.38 -1.49 7.43
C ILE A 59 -0.50 -2.25 6.43
N LEU A 60 0.82 -2.26 6.64
CA LEU A 60 1.77 -2.85 5.68
C LEU A 60 2.06 -4.33 5.91
N GLY A 61 1.66 -4.87 7.06
CA GLY A 61 1.92 -6.24 7.46
C GLY A 61 0.75 -6.91 8.18
N THR A 62 0.14 -6.25 9.17
CA THR A 62 -0.93 -6.87 9.97
C THR A 62 -2.24 -6.98 9.19
N VAL A 63 -2.59 -5.96 8.40
CA VAL A 63 -3.78 -5.94 7.54
C VAL A 63 -3.35 -6.23 6.10
N ASP A 64 -3.73 -7.38 5.55
CA ASP A 64 -3.24 -7.87 4.26
C ASP A 64 -4.34 -8.19 3.22
N GLY A 65 -5.62 -8.05 3.57
CA GLY A 65 -6.74 -8.35 2.67
C GLY A 65 -7.38 -7.13 1.98
N ALA A 66 -7.80 -7.30 0.72
CA ALA A 66 -8.57 -6.30 0.00
C ALA A 66 -9.90 -5.92 0.68
N PRO A 67 -10.69 -6.86 1.24
CA PRO A 67 -11.94 -6.53 1.94
C PRO A 67 -11.74 -5.58 3.13
N GLU A 68 -10.67 -5.77 3.90
CA GLU A 68 -10.29 -4.94 5.03
C GLU A 68 -9.93 -3.52 4.57
N TYR A 69 -9.12 -3.40 3.52
CA TYR A 69 -8.79 -2.10 2.95
C TYR A 69 -10.01 -1.36 2.43
N GLU A 70 -10.94 -2.05 1.74
CA GLU A 70 -12.19 -1.45 1.28
C GLU A 70 -13.07 -0.99 2.44
N HIS A 71 -13.17 -1.78 3.50
CA HIS A 71 -13.87 -1.38 4.71
C HIS A 71 -13.26 -0.11 5.32
N LEU A 72 -11.94 -0.07 5.49
CA LEU A 72 -11.22 1.08 6.05
C LEU A 72 -11.35 2.34 5.19
N LYS A 73 -11.42 2.21 3.87
CA LYS A 73 -11.73 3.34 2.96
C LYS A 73 -13.15 3.84 3.16
N LYS A 74 -14.12 2.93 3.27
CA LYS A 74 -15.55 3.27 3.46
C LYS A 74 -15.79 4.05 4.75
N VAL A 75 -15.14 3.65 5.85
CA VAL A 75 -15.22 4.38 7.13
C VAL A 75 -14.37 5.65 7.14
N GLY A 76 -13.39 5.77 6.24
CA GLY A 76 -12.56 6.96 6.07
C GLY A 76 -11.26 6.94 6.88
N LEU A 77 -10.76 5.76 7.25
CA LEU A 77 -9.45 5.61 7.88
C LEU A 77 -8.33 5.36 6.86
N LEU A 78 -8.67 4.90 5.65
CA LEU A 78 -7.77 4.85 4.49
C LEU A 78 -8.27 5.76 3.37
N ASN A 79 -7.36 6.16 2.46
CA ASN A 79 -7.63 7.09 1.36
C ASN A 79 -8.25 8.42 1.79
N ASN A 80 -7.91 8.87 3.00
CA ASN A 80 -8.50 10.06 3.62
C ASN A 80 -7.45 11.12 3.98
N GLY A 81 -6.54 11.41 3.04
CA GLY A 81 -5.60 12.52 3.17
C GLY A 81 -4.42 12.31 4.12
N ARG A 82 -4.20 11.07 4.61
CA ARG A 82 -3.02 10.64 5.39
C ARG A 82 -2.36 9.45 4.73
N CYS A 83 -1.03 9.46 4.63
CA CYS A 83 -0.25 8.41 3.98
C CYS A 83 0.01 7.22 4.92
N PRO A 84 -0.43 5.99 4.61
CA PRO A 84 -0.17 4.83 5.47
C PRO A 84 1.31 4.42 5.55
N MET A 85 2.15 4.86 4.60
CA MET A 85 3.57 4.52 4.57
C MET A 85 4.42 5.41 5.48
N CYS A 86 4.03 6.67 5.68
CA CYS A 86 4.86 7.65 6.38
C CYS A 86 4.09 8.57 7.35
N GLY A 87 2.77 8.42 7.46
CA GLY A 87 1.93 9.20 8.36
C GLY A 87 1.69 10.64 7.94
N GLU A 88 2.51 11.17 7.02
CA GLU A 88 2.37 12.52 6.49
C GLU A 88 1.04 12.73 5.74
N PRO A 89 0.51 13.95 5.75
CA PRO A 89 -0.63 14.30 4.92
C PRO A 89 -0.35 14.06 3.43
N ILE A 90 -1.38 13.62 2.71
CA ILE A 90 -1.34 13.56 1.24
C ILE A 90 -1.88 14.88 0.70
N TYR A 91 -1.04 15.58 -0.06
CA TYR A 91 -1.40 16.78 -0.81
C TYR A 91 -1.33 16.50 -2.32
N GLY A 92 -2.23 17.10 -3.09
CA GLY A 92 -2.30 16.94 -4.54
C GLY A 92 -2.70 15.52 -4.97
N ASN A 93 -2.14 15.06 -6.10
CA ASN A 93 -2.49 13.75 -6.67
C ASN A 93 -1.82 12.61 -5.89
N PRO A 94 -2.59 11.69 -5.26
CA PRO A 94 -2.05 10.56 -4.55
C PRO A 94 -1.38 9.55 -5.48
N GLY A 95 -0.35 8.89 -4.99
CA GLY A 95 0.13 7.63 -5.54
C GLY A 95 -0.70 6.44 -5.07
N ARG A 96 -0.35 5.25 -5.54
CA ARG A 96 -1.02 4.00 -5.17
C ARG A 96 0.02 2.98 -4.70
N PHE A 97 -0.23 2.41 -3.53
CA PHE A 97 0.35 1.15 -3.10
C PHE A 97 -0.57 0.01 -3.54
N THR A 98 -0.01 -1.13 -3.93
CA THR A 98 -0.75 -2.35 -4.25
C THR A 98 0.05 -3.52 -3.70
N SER A 99 -0.62 -4.41 -2.96
CA SER A 99 0.00 -5.60 -2.38
C SER A 99 0.56 -6.49 -3.50
N GLY A 100 1.70 -7.11 -3.25
CA GLY A 100 2.27 -8.11 -4.15
C GLY A 100 1.49 -9.43 -4.16
N TYR A 101 0.67 -9.68 -3.13
CA TYR A 101 -0.09 -10.92 -2.96
C TYR A 101 -1.52 -10.81 -3.50
N ASP A 102 -2.16 -9.64 -3.38
CA ASP A 102 -3.51 -9.37 -3.87
C ASP A 102 -3.55 -8.03 -4.60
N TYR A 103 -3.80 -8.06 -5.91
CA TYR A 103 -3.84 -6.86 -6.75
C TYR A 103 -5.04 -5.94 -6.44
N ASN A 104 -6.08 -6.47 -5.78
CA ASN A 104 -7.22 -5.71 -5.30
C ASN A 104 -6.91 -5.02 -3.96
N ALA A 105 -5.91 -5.50 -3.21
CA ALA A 105 -5.49 -4.90 -1.96
C ALA A 105 -4.58 -3.70 -2.24
N HIS A 106 -5.19 -2.52 -2.37
CA HIS A 106 -4.50 -1.27 -2.69
C HIS A 106 -4.97 -0.08 -1.86
N PHE A 107 -4.12 0.93 -1.68
CA PHE A 107 -4.50 2.20 -1.03
C PHE A 107 -3.64 3.37 -1.53
N GLN A 108 -4.05 4.59 -1.20
CA GLN A 108 -3.37 5.82 -1.58
C GLN A 108 -2.16 6.12 -0.70
N ILE A 109 -1.08 6.60 -1.32
CA ILE A 109 0.16 7.01 -0.64
C ILE A 109 0.64 8.36 -1.17
N CYS A 110 1.48 9.07 -0.42
CA CYS A 110 2.03 10.35 -0.87
C CYS A 110 3.09 10.14 -1.97
N GLN A 111 3.29 11.15 -2.84
CA GLN A 111 4.27 11.09 -3.94
C GLN A 111 5.71 10.88 -3.44
N ASN A 112 6.04 11.38 -2.25
CA ASN A 112 7.35 11.13 -1.64
C ASN A 112 7.60 9.64 -1.40
N CYS A 113 6.59 8.90 -0.90
CA CYS A 113 6.67 7.46 -0.72
C CYS A 113 6.70 6.70 -2.05
N VAL A 114 5.95 7.16 -3.06
CA VAL A 114 6.05 6.61 -4.43
C VAL A 114 7.48 6.70 -4.94
N ASN A 115 8.09 7.88 -4.83
CA ASN A 115 9.43 8.14 -5.35
C ASN A 115 10.51 7.38 -4.59
N LYS A 116 10.34 7.15 -3.28
CA LYS A 116 11.23 6.27 -2.50
C LYS A 116 11.14 4.81 -2.94
N GLY A 117 9.92 4.29 -3.14
CA GLY A 117 9.71 2.90 -3.59
C GLY A 117 10.19 2.62 -5.02
N ARG A 118 10.17 3.64 -5.89
CA ARG A 118 10.65 3.52 -7.28
C ARG A 118 12.18 3.39 -7.40
N ARG A 119 12.96 3.79 -6.39
CA ARG A 119 14.43 3.75 -6.46
C ARG A 119 15.01 2.32 -6.48
N THR A 120 14.21 1.29 -6.15
CA THR A 120 14.69 -0.10 -6.08
C THR A 120 14.30 -0.98 -7.29
N SER A 121 13.54 -0.45 -8.25
CA SER A 121 13.25 -1.15 -9.51
C SER A 121 14.23 -0.70 -10.60
N VAL A 122 15.51 -1.06 -10.46
CA VAL A 122 16.42 -1.13 -11.61
C VAL A 122 16.11 -2.42 -12.36
N ASN A 123 14.90 -2.52 -12.94
CA ASN A 123 14.60 -3.63 -13.83
C ASN A 123 15.41 -3.42 -15.11
N PRO A 124 16.43 -4.26 -15.42
CA PRO A 124 17.26 -4.09 -16.61
C PRO A 124 16.44 -4.23 -17.90
N ALA A 125 15.24 -4.84 -17.83
CA ALA A 125 14.33 -5.01 -18.96
C ALA A 125 13.84 -3.67 -19.55
N ASN A 126 13.66 -2.64 -18.72
CA ASN A 126 13.18 -1.33 -19.19
C ASN A 126 14.24 -0.50 -19.93
N ARG A 127 15.51 -0.97 -20.02
CA ARG A 127 16.55 -0.34 -20.85
C ARG A 127 16.77 -1.03 -22.20
N ARG A 128 16.09 -2.15 -22.49
CA ARG A 128 16.29 -2.90 -23.74
C ARG A 128 15.54 -2.32 -24.95
N GLY A 129 14.50 -1.50 -24.73
CA GLY A 129 13.72 -0.89 -25.80
C GLY A 129 14.49 0.18 -26.62
N CYS A 130 15.31 1.01 -25.96
CA CYS A 130 16.04 2.08 -26.66
C CYS A 130 17.24 1.60 -27.48
N ILE A 131 17.86 0.47 -27.12
CA ILE A 131 19.05 -0.02 -27.84
C ILE A 131 18.67 -0.63 -29.20
N ILE A 132 17.51 -1.29 -29.30
CA ILE A 132 17.04 -1.87 -30.56
C ILE A 132 16.68 -0.77 -31.58
N ALA A 133 16.09 0.35 -31.13
CA ALA A 133 15.80 1.49 -32.01
C ALA A 133 17.08 2.14 -32.59
N LEU A 134 18.18 2.16 -31.83
CA LEU A 134 19.48 2.65 -32.29
C LEU A 134 20.15 1.74 -33.33
N LEU A 135 19.88 0.44 -33.32
CA LEU A 135 20.42 -0.51 -34.30
C LEU A 135 19.76 -0.41 -35.69
N PHE A 136 18.50 0.06 -35.76
CA PHE A 136 17.78 0.22 -37.04
C PHE A 136 17.84 1.63 -37.62
N LEU A 137 18.26 2.64 -36.84
CA LEU A 137 18.49 4.01 -37.31
C LEU A 137 19.44 4.10 -38.52
N PRO A 138 20.57 3.36 -38.58
CA PRO A 138 21.45 3.38 -39.74
C PRO A 138 20.77 2.82 -41.01
N TYR A 139 19.97 1.77 -40.87
CA TYR A 139 19.31 1.13 -42.01
C TYR A 139 18.25 2.03 -42.65
N TYR A 140 17.49 2.78 -41.84
CA TYR A 140 16.52 3.75 -42.34
C TYR A 140 17.17 5.00 -42.96
N LEU A 141 18.33 5.45 -42.45
CA LEU A 141 19.07 6.57 -43.03
C LEU A 141 19.68 6.22 -44.39
N ILE A 142 20.19 5.00 -44.57
CA ILE A 142 20.74 4.53 -45.86
C ILE A 142 19.63 4.40 -46.91
N LYS A 143 18.44 3.90 -46.53
CA LYS A 143 17.28 3.81 -47.44
C LYS A 143 16.68 5.16 -47.83
N GLY A 144 16.94 6.24 -47.07
CA GLY A 144 16.49 7.58 -47.41
C GLY A 144 17.44 8.35 -48.33
N LEU A 145 18.67 7.84 -48.54
CA LEU A 145 19.70 8.46 -49.36
C LEU A 145 19.89 7.76 -50.72
N PHE A 146 19.26 6.61 -50.95
CA PHE A 146 19.27 5.84 -52.21
C PHE A 146 17.86 5.56 -52.71
#